data_AF-A0A9R0P3D9-F1
#
_entry.id   AF-A0A9R0P3D9-F1
#
_cell.length_a   1.000
_cell.length_b   1.000
_cell.length_c   1.000
_cell.angle_alpha   90.00
_cell.angle_beta   90.00
_cell.angle_gamma   90.00
#
_symmetry.space_group_name_H-M   'P 1'
#
loop_
_entity.id
_entity.type
_entity.pdbx_description
1 polymer ?
#
loop_
_entity_poly.entity_id
_entity_poly.type
_entity_poly.pdbx_seq_one_letter_code
_entity_poly.pdbx_strand_id
1 'polypeptide(L)'
;MPTTTPSPTYGPPPSSGLSLSVGQVEAGLGHRASVLTLTNRDSAPRKVTGYPDLKILAGDGTPLDVQVLHETSYFAPDPGPQDLTLQPGETALSVLAWSATVTSGDKHTGAAISVVPVPGEPAQKQPLETDLGTTDTVKLSAWASRIGN
;
A
#
# COMPACT_ATOMS: atom_id res chain seq x y z
N MET A 1 19.58 23.34 -9.57
CA MET A 1 19.30 22.79 -8.23
C MET A 1 18.14 21.82 -8.39
N PRO A 2 18.18 20.58 -7.87
CA PRO A 2 17.01 19.72 -7.96
C PRO A 2 15.91 20.30 -7.08
N THR A 3 14.76 20.58 -7.68
CA THR A 3 13.55 21.03 -6.98
C THR A 3 13.05 19.87 -6.13
N THR A 4 13.08 20.02 -4.80
CA THR A 4 12.38 19.11 -3.90
C THR A 4 10.88 19.36 -4.05
N THR A 5 10.17 18.47 -4.76
CA THR A 5 8.71 18.44 -4.75
C THR A 5 8.24 18.36 -3.29
N PRO A 6 7.34 19.24 -2.82
CA PRO A 6 6.86 19.16 -1.46
C PRO A 6 6.16 17.81 -1.28
N SER A 7 6.62 17.01 -0.32
CA SER A 7 5.90 15.80 0.07
C SER A 7 4.47 16.21 0.45
N PRO A 8 3.44 15.54 -0.10
CA PRO A 8 2.08 15.83 0.30
C PRO A 8 1.96 15.70 1.82
N THR A 9 1.59 16.79 2.48
CA THR A 9 1.40 16.82 3.93
C THR A 9 0.06 16.15 4.21
N TYR A 10 0.07 14.84 4.45
CA TYR A 10 -1.12 14.17 4.95
C TYR A 10 -1.39 14.64 6.38
N GLY A 11 -2.66 14.90 6.67
CA GLY A 11 -3.09 15.23 8.02
C GLY A 11 -2.66 14.16 9.03
N PRO A 12 -2.74 14.47 10.34
CA PRO A 12 -2.41 13.49 11.37
C PRO A 12 -3.18 12.18 11.10
N PRO A 13 -2.58 11.01 11.39
CA PRO A 13 -3.26 9.74 11.20
C PRO A 13 -4.63 9.78 11.90
N PRO A 14 -5.65 9.11 11.35
CA PRO A 14 -6.96 9.08 11.99
C PRO A 14 -6.81 8.66 13.46
N SER A 15 -7.76 9.06 14.31
CA SER A 15 -7.79 8.66 15.72
C SER A 15 -8.07 7.15 15.94
N SER A 16 -7.83 6.32 14.92
CA SER A 16 -7.78 4.86 15.01
C SER A 16 -6.46 4.43 15.65
N GLY A 17 -6.49 3.43 16.53
CA GLY A 17 -5.25 2.83 17.02
C GLY A 17 -4.54 1.95 16.00
N LEU A 18 -5.10 1.64 14.84
CA LEU A 18 -4.34 1.06 13.75
C LEU A 18 -3.58 2.16 13.00
N SER A 19 -2.29 1.99 12.79
CA SER A 19 -1.42 2.96 12.10
C SER A 19 -0.72 2.31 10.92
N LEU A 20 -1.00 2.82 9.72
CA LEU A 20 -0.35 2.41 8.48
C LEU A 20 0.94 3.21 8.27
N SER A 21 1.97 2.55 7.77
CA SER A 21 3.19 3.15 7.24
C SER A 21 3.63 2.44 5.96
N VAL A 22 4.41 3.12 5.15
CA VAL A 22 4.86 2.64 3.84
C VAL A 22 6.39 2.58 3.83
N GLY A 23 6.93 1.44 3.42
CA GLY A 23 8.37 1.22 3.28
C GLY A 23 8.95 1.93 2.07
N GLN A 24 10.28 1.84 1.94
CA GLN A 24 10.96 2.30 0.73
C GLN A 24 10.50 1.50 -0.49
N VAL A 25 10.53 2.14 -1.66
CA VAL A 25 10.24 1.46 -2.92
C VAL A 25 11.46 0.65 -3.35
N GLU A 26 11.27 -0.65 -3.53
CA GLU A 26 12.25 -1.54 -4.14
C GLU A 26 11.98 -1.66 -5.65
N ALA A 27 13.04 -1.84 -6.44
CA ALA A 27 12.97 -1.93 -7.88
C ALA A 27 13.78 -3.12 -8.40
N GLY A 28 13.21 -3.87 -9.35
CA GLY A 28 13.84 -5.07 -9.90
C GLY A 28 13.16 -5.53 -11.18
N LEU A 29 13.94 -5.76 -12.24
CA LEU A 29 13.47 -6.24 -13.55
C LEU A 29 12.23 -5.52 -14.10
N GLY A 30 12.16 -4.19 -13.95
CA GLY A 30 11.02 -3.39 -14.43
C GLY A 30 9.81 -3.36 -13.49
N HIS A 31 9.86 -4.08 -12.37
CA HIS A 31 8.86 -4.01 -11.30
C HIS A 31 9.28 -3.06 -10.18
N ARG A 32 8.28 -2.64 -9.40
CA ARG A 32 8.43 -1.95 -8.13
C ARG A 32 7.61 -2.62 -7.05
N ALA A 33 8.03 -2.48 -5.79
CA ALA A 33 7.20 -2.83 -4.66
C ALA A 33 7.49 -1.94 -3.46
N SER A 34 6.51 -1.82 -2.57
CA SER A 34 6.70 -1.28 -1.22
C SER A 34 5.92 -2.12 -0.21
N VAL A 35 6.49 -2.25 0.99
CA VAL A 35 5.85 -2.93 2.11
C VAL A 35 4.93 -1.95 2.83
N LEU A 36 3.67 -2.31 2.97
CA LEU A 36 2.70 -1.68 3.84
C LEU A 36 2.81 -2.33 5.22
N THR A 37 3.03 -1.51 6.26
CA THR A 37 3.11 -1.98 7.64
C THR A 37 1.98 -1.38 8.45
N LEU A 38 1.09 -2.24 8.95
CA LEU A 38 0.00 -1.87 9.85
C LEU A 38 0.39 -2.20 11.29
N THR A 39 0.44 -1.20 12.16
CA THR A 39 0.79 -1.36 13.58
C THR A 39 -0.44 -1.18 14.46
N ASN A 40 -0.65 -2.07 15.43
CA ASN A 40 -1.61 -1.83 16.51
C ASN A 40 -1.00 -0.91 17.57
N ARG A 41 -1.53 0.31 17.70
CA ARG A 41 -1.17 1.33 18.70
C ARG A 41 -2.22 1.43 19.83
N ASP A 42 -3.30 0.66 19.77
CA ASP A 42 -4.24 0.57 20.89
C ASP A 42 -3.64 -0.20 22.06
N SER A 43 -4.26 -0.07 23.24
CA SER A 43 -3.97 -0.90 24.41
C SER A 43 -4.72 -2.24 24.40
N ALA A 44 -5.50 -2.53 23.35
CA ALA A 44 -6.29 -3.75 23.21
C ALA A 44 -5.93 -4.51 21.92
N PRO A 45 -6.14 -5.84 21.87
CA PRO A 45 -5.91 -6.61 20.65
C PRO A 45 -6.83 -6.18 19.51
N ARG A 46 -6.31 -6.16 18.28
CA ARG A 46 -7.04 -5.80 17.06
C ARG A 46 -7.07 -6.96 16.08
N LYS A 47 -8.25 -7.29 15.56
CA LYS A 47 -8.39 -8.26 14.48
C LYS A 47 -8.06 -7.59 13.14
N VAL A 48 -7.20 -8.23 12.37
CA VAL A 48 -6.79 -7.82 11.03
C VAL A 48 -6.96 -9.02 10.13
N THR A 49 -7.71 -8.88 9.04
CA THR A 49 -7.99 -10.01 8.15
C THR A 49 -8.09 -9.54 6.71
N GLY A 50 -7.81 -10.45 5.79
CA GLY A 50 -7.96 -10.22 4.36
C GLY A 50 -6.96 -9.25 3.76
N TYR A 51 -7.42 -8.54 2.74
CA TYR A 51 -6.64 -7.59 1.96
C TYR A 51 -6.94 -6.16 2.41
N PRO A 52 -5.95 -5.26 2.39
CA PRO A 52 -6.23 -3.83 2.48
C PRO A 52 -7.08 -3.39 1.28
N ASP A 53 -8.08 -2.53 1.50
CA ASP A 53 -8.75 -1.85 0.39
C ASP A 53 -7.91 -0.63 -0.02
N LEU A 54 -7.33 -0.69 -1.22
CA LEU A 54 -6.32 0.22 -1.72
C LEU A 54 -6.85 1.04 -2.89
N LYS A 55 -6.56 2.35 -2.87
CA LYS A 55 -6.66 3.24 -4.02
C LYS A 55 -5.34 3.96 -4.24
N ILE A 56 -4.89 4.03 -5.49
CA ILE A 56 -3.81 4.94 -5.88
C ILE A 56 -4.41 6.32 -6.15
N LEU A 57 -3.77 7.38 -5.66
CA LEU A 57 -4.22 8.75 -5.87
C LEU A 57 -3.25 9.53 -6.77
N ALA A 58 -3.82 10.38 -7.62
CA ALA A 58 -3.09 11.37 -8.39
C ALA A 58 -2.54 12.50 -7.50
N GLY A 59 -1.75 13.40 -8.10
CA GLY A 59 -1.13 14.55 -7.40
C GLY A 59 -2.14 15.53 -6.78
N ASP A 60 -3.36 15.59 -7.32
CA ASP A 60 -4.46 16.40 -6.76
C ASP A 60 -5.28 15.65 -5.68
N GLY A 61 -4.92 14.39 -5.38
CA GLY A 61 -5.58 13.54 -4.41
C GLY A 61 -6.82 12.80 -4.93
N THR A 62 -7.16 12.92 -6.22
CA THR A 62 -8.24 12.13 -6.85
C THR A 62 -7.80 10.67 -7.05
N PRO A 63 -8.72 9.70 -6.92
CA PRO A 63 -8.39 8.30 -7.18
C PRO A 63 -8.15 8.06 -8.67
N LEU A 64 -7.07 7.34 -9.00
CA LEU A 64 -6.81 6.84 -10.35
C LEU A 64 -7.64 5.58 -10.61
N ASP A 65 -8.02 5.36 -11.87
CA ASP A 65 -8.66 4.12 -12.31
C ASP A 65 -7.61 3.02 -12.48
N VAL A 66 -7.26 2.38 -11.37
CA VAL A 66 -6.21 1.35 -11.28
C VAL A 66 -6.82 0.08 -10.72
N GLN A 67 -6.66 -1.02 -11.44
CA GLN A 67 -7.11 -2.32 -10.99
C GLN A 67 -6.16 -2.87 -9.90
N VAL A 68 -6.73 -3.21 -8.75
CA VAL A 68 -5.99 -3.91 -7.67
C VAL A 68 -6.23 -5.41 -7.80
N LEU A 69 -5.17 -6.17 -8.02
CA LEU A 69 -5.18 -7.63 -8.08
C LEU A 69 -4.64 -8.24 -6.79
N HIS A 70 -5.37 -9.18 -6.22
CA HIS A 70 -5.00 -9.91 -5.01
C HIS A 70 -4.25 -11.19 -5.36
N GLU A 71 -2.96 -11.04 -5.70
CA GLU A 71 -2.14 -12.13 -6.25
C GLU A 71 -0.66 -12.01 -5.87
N THR A 72 0.06 -13.13 -6.01
CA THR A 72 1.53 -13.17 -5.94
C THR A 72 2.17 -12.21 -6.95
N SER A 73 3.14 -11.45 -6.46
CA SER A 73 3.94 -10.51 -7.24
C SER A 73 5.34 -11.06 -7.52
N TYR A 74 6.14 -10.30 -8.27
CA TYR A 74 7.56 -10.61 -8.48
C TYR A 74 8.37 -10.58 -7.17
N PHE A 75 7.98 -9.75 -6.20
CA PHE A 75 8.73 -9.51 -4.96
C PHE A 75 8.28 -10.37 -3.79
N ALA A 76 7.00 -10.77 -3.77
CA ALA A 76 6.44 -11.49 -2.64
C ALA A 76 5.27 -12.40 -3.07
N PRO A 77 5.17 -13.60 -2.46
CA PRO A 77 3.98 -14.43 -2.56
C PRO A 77 2.79 -13.76 -1.88
N ASP A 78 1.60 -13.98 -2.41
CA ASP A 78 0.36 -13.71 -1.67
C ASP A 78 0.02 -14.95 -0.83
N PRO A 79 0.08 -14.88 0.52
CA PRO A 79 -0.26 -16.00 1.38
C PRO A 79 -1.78 -16.27 1.43
N GLY A 80 -2.59 -15.43 0.79
CA GLY A 80 -4.03 -15.45 0.88
C GLY A 80 -4.54 -14.85 2.19
N PRO A 81 -5.86 -14.61 2.30
CA PRO A 81 -6.47 -13.99 3.47
C PRO A 81 -6.32 -14.89 4.71
N GLN A 82 -5.84 -14.30 5.81
CA GLN A 82 -5.69 -14.98 7.10
C GLN A 82 -6.26 -14.11 8.22
N ASP A 83 -6.81 -14.75 9.25
CA ASP A 83 -7.25 -14.05 10.46
C ASP A 83 -6.05 -13.81 11.39
N LEU A 84 -5.63 -12.56 11.51
CA LEU A 84 -4.60 -12.12 12.42
C LEU A 84 -5.23 -11.42 13.62
N THR A 85 -4.59 -11.59 14.78
CA THR A 85 -4.87 -10.79 15.97
C THR A 85 -3.58 -10.10 16.37
N LEU A 86 -3.51 -8.79 16.18
CA LEU A 86 -2.38 -7.97 16.58
C LEU A 86 -2.56 -7.55 18.04
N GLN A 87 -1.67 -7.98 18.92
CA GLN A 87 -1.53 -7.43 20.26
C GLN A 87 -1.06 -5.96 20.22
N PRO A 88 -1.21 -5.19 21.30
CA PRO A 88 -0.63 -3.86 21.40
C PRO A 88 0.85 -3.83 21.00
N GLY A 89 1.19 -3.01 20.01
CA GLY A 89 2.53 -2.86 19.45
C GLY A 89 2.88 -3.82 18.31
N GLU A 90 2.08 -4.85 18.05
CA GLU A 90 2.34 -5.81 16.96
C GLU A 90 1.99 -5.25 15.59
N THR A 91 2.56 -5.88 14.55
CA THR A 91 2.44 -5.44 13.16
C THR A 91 1.95 -6.54 12.23
N ALA A 92 1.17 -6.15 11.22
CA ALA A 92 0.92 -6.93 10.02
C ALA A 92 1.55 -6.25 8.80
N LEU A 93 1.93 -7.05 7.81
CA LEU A 93 2.60 -6.63 6.59
C LEU A 93 1.77 -7.01 5.36
N SER A 94 1.76 -6.16 4.36
CA SER A 94 1.22 -6.43 3.02
C SER A 94 2.17 -5.83 1.99
N VAL A 95 2.26 -6.41 0.80
CA VAL A 95 3.15 -5.96 -0.27
C VAL A 95 2.32 -5.41 -1.41
N LEU A 96 2.53 -4.12 -1.72
CA LEU A 96 2.02 -3.46 -2.90
C LEU A 96 3.09 -3.47 -3.98
N ALA A 97 2.81 -4.08 -5.13
CA ALA A 97 3.73 -4.17 -6.25
C ALA A 97 3.09 -3.68 -7.56
N TRP A 98 3.88 -3.06 -8.43
CA TRP A 98 3.43 -2.60 -9.74
C TRP A 98 4.51 -2.77 -10.80
N SER A 99 4.10 -2.71 -12.07
CA SER A 99 5.01 -2.68 -13.21
C SER A 99 5.31 -1.24 -13.58
N ALA A 100 6.58 -0.92 -13.82
CA ALA A 100 6.99 0.38 -14.35
C ALA A 100 7.10 0.39 -15.89
N THR A 101 6.52 -0.63 -16.53
CA THR A 101 6.63 -0.85 -17.98
C THR A 101 5.74 0.11 -18.75
N VAL A 102 6.32 0.75 -19.77
CA VAL A 102 5.60 1.59 -20.73
C VAL A 102 5.60 0.86 -22.07
N THR A 103 4.43 0.54 -22.60
CA THR A 103 4.29 -0.12 -23.91
C THR A 103 3.87 0.88 -24.99
N SER A 104 2.79 1.62 -24.77
CA SER A 104 2.30 2.70 -25.64
C SER A 104 1.18 3.49 -24.92
N GLY A 105 1.13 4.82 -25.08
CA GLY A 105 0.13 5.68 -24.43
C GLY A 105 0.74 6.59 -23.36
N ASP A 106 -0.12 7.32 -22.65
CA ASP A 106 0.29 8.25 -21.61
C ASP A 106 0.68 7.49 -20.33
N LYS A 107 1.75 7.95 -19.68
CA LYS A 107 2.25 7.32 -18.46
C LYS A 107 1.41 7.78 -17.27
N HIS A 108 0.86 6.84 -16.51
CA HIS A 108 0.15 7.16 -15.28
C HIS A 108 1.11 7.18 -14.10
N THR A 109 1.04 8.24 -13.28
CA THR A 109 1.80 8.34 -12.03
C THR A 109 0.89 8.60 -10.84
N GLY A 110 1.04 7.79 -9.80
CA GLY A 110 0.44 8.07 -8.50
C GLY A 110 1.38 8.91 -7.63
N ALA A 111 0.81 9.75 -6.79
CA ALA A 111 1.52 10.52 -5.77
C ALA A 111 1.28 9.97 -4.35
N ALA A 112 0.23 9.17 -4.19
CA ALA A 112 -0.19 8.65 -2.90
C ALA A 112 -0.95 7.34 -3.00
N ILE A 113 -1.17 6.75 -1.83
CA ILE A 113 -2.18 5.71 -1.62
C ILE A 113 -3.21 6.15 -0.57
N SER A 114 -4.43 5.64 -0.71
CA SER A 114 -5.46 5.64 0.32
C SER A 114 -5.79 4.19 0.65
N VAL A 115 -5.64 3.80 1.91
CA VAL A 115 -5.83 2.42 2.35
C VAL A 115 -6.83 2.37 3.48
N VAL A 116 -7.86 1.54 3.34
CA VAL A 116 -8.67 1.09 4.48
C VAL A 116 -8.02 -0.20 5.00
N PRO A 117 -7.37 -0.18 6.17
CA PRO A 117 -6.57 -1.34 6.60
C PRO A 117 -7.41 -2.58 6.89
N VAL A 118 -8.59 -2.38 7.48
CA VAL A 118 -9.56 -3.43 7.84
C VAL A 118 -10.97 -2.87 7.57
N PRO A 119 -11.94 -3.69 7.11
CA PRO A 119 -13.31 -3.23 6.90
C PRO A 119 -13.89 -2.53 8.14
N GLY A 120 -14.41 -1.32 7.95
CA GLY A 120 -14.97 -0.49 9.02
C GLY A 120 -13.98 0.51 9.64
N GLU A 121 -12.69 0.41 9.35
CA GLU A 121 -11.71 1.42 9.75
C GLU A 121 -11.71 2.63 8.82
N PRO A 122 -11.32 3.82 9.30
CA PRO A 122 -11.13 4.97 8.45
C PRO A 122 -9.98 4.74 7.46
N ALA A 123 -10.14 5.28 6.24
CA ALA A 123 -9.06 5.28 5.26
C ALA A 123 -7.87 6.13 5.74
N GLN A 124 -6.67 5.61 5.52
CA GLN A 124 -5.40 6.24 5.84
C GLN A 124 -4.65 6.55 4.56
N LYS A 125 -4.26 7.81 4.39
CA LYS A 125 -3.50 8.25 3.22
C LYS A 125 -2.01 8.28 3.54
N GLN A 126 -1.20 7.78 2.61
CA GLN A 126 0.26 7.75 2.74
C GLN A 126 0.91 8.22 1.43
N PRO A 127 2.02 8.97 1.51
CA PRO A 127 2.79 9.33 0.33
C PRO A 127 3.40 8.07 -0.27
N LEU A 128 3.20 7.87 -1.56
CA LEU A 128 3.85 6.82 -2.31
C LEU A 128 3.82 7.20 -3.79
N GLU A 129 4.98 7.49 -4.34
CA GLU A 129 5.10 7.71 -5.76
C GLU A 129 5.06 6.37 -6.49
N THR A 130 4.18 6.24 -7.48
CA THR A 130 4.05 5.04 -8.31
C THR A 130 4.18 5.41 -9.78
N ASP A 131 5.19 4.86 -10.45
CA ASP A 131 5.39 4.98 -11.89
C ASP A 131 4.67 3.84 -12.63
N LEU A 132 3.33 3.82 -12.60
CA LEU A 132 2.47 2.71 -13.06
C LEU A 132 2.60 2.31 -14.54
N GLY A 133 3.33 3.10 -15.33
CA GLY A 133 3.53 2.82 -16.74
C GLY A 133 2.22 2.97 -17.51
N THR A 134 1.86 1.94 -18.27
CA THR A 134 0.62 1.87 -19.08
C THR A 134 -0.21 0.61 -18.76
N THR A 135 0.03 -0.01 -17.62
CA THR A 135 -0.63 -1.27 -17.24
C THR A 135 -1.86 -1.09 -16.36
N ASP A 136 -2.03 0.07 -15.73
CA ASP A 136 -3.15 0.44 -14.86
C ASP A 136 -3.55 -0.65 -13.85
N THR A 137 -2.57 -1.42 -13.40
CA THR A 137 -2.76 -2.59 -12.54
C THR A 137 -1.68 -2.62 -11.46
N VAL A 138 -2.10 -2.93 -10.24
CA VAL A 138 -1.20 -3.20 -9.12
C VAL A 138 -1.55 -4.54 -8.49
N LYS A 139 -0.55 -5.18 -7.89
CA LYS A 139 -0.71 -6.41 -7.11
C LYS A 139 -0.60 -6.08 -5.63
N LEU A 140 -1.50 -6.62 -4.82
CA LEU A 140 -1.57 -6.39 -3.39
C LEU A 140 -1.74 -7.71 -2.66
N SER A 141 -0.80 -8.06 -1.78
CA SER A 141 -0.92 -9.28 -0.97
C SER A 141 -1.88 -9.09 0.20
N ALA A 142 -2.39 -10.19 0.74
CA ALA A 142 -3.11 -10.17 2.01
C ALA A 142 -2.19 -9.71 3.16
N TRP A 143 -2.81 -9.33 4.28
CA TRP A 143 -2.09 -9.10 5.53
C TRP A 143 -1.46 -10.39 6.05
N ALA A 144 -0.20 -10.31 6.48
CA ALA A 144 0.55 -11.40 7.09
C ALA A 144 1.42 -10.92 8.26
N SER A 145 1.73 -11.80 9.21
CA SER A 145 2.68 -11.47 10.30
C SER A 145 4.14 -11.38 9.82
N ARG A 146 4.44 -11.92 8.64
CA ARG A 146 5.74 -11.86 7.96
C ARG A 146 5.55 -11.96 6.46
N ILE A 147 6.51 -11.42 5.71
CA ILE A 147 6.58 -11.64 4.26
C ILE A 147 7.16 -13.03 4.00
N GLY A 148 6.49 -13.80 3.13
CA GLY A 148 6.97 -15.11 2.68
C GLY A 148 8.15 -14.96 1.73
N ASN A 149 9.07 -15.93 1.75
CA ASN A 149 10.24 -15.97 0.89
C ASN A 149 10.13 -17.10 -0.12
#